data_AF-A0A1W6AGY9-F1
#
_entry.id   AF-A0A1W6AGY9-F1
#
_cell.length_a   1.000
_cell.length_b   1.000
_cell.length_c   1.000
_cell.angle_alpha   90.00
_cell.angle_beta   90.00
_cell.angle_gamma   90.00
#
_symmetry.space_group_name_H-M   'P 1'
#
loop_
_entity.id
_entity.type
_entity.pdbx_description
1 polymer ?
#
loop_
_entity_poly.entity_id
_entity_poly.type
_entity_poly.pdbx_seq_one_letter_code
_entity_poly.pdbx_strand_id
1 'polypeptide(L)' 'MYDGGMKEYQVFRNGKQVGTSSTASYKDTGLTGDTTYSYQVIAVGNNGLSSTLSAGLSVKTAASGS' A
#
# COMPACT_ATOMS: atom_id res chain seq x y z
N MET A 1 4.21 29.42 2.84
CA MET A 1 3.28 28.34 2.46
C MET A 1 3.99 27.03 2.74
N TYR A 2 3.70 26.40 3.87
CA TYR A 2 4.15 25.02 4.06
C TYR A 2 3.20 24.17 3.26
N ASP A 3 3.60 23.82 2.04
CA ASP A 3 3.05 22.66 1.36
C ASP A 3 3.55 21.44 2.15
N GLY A 4 3.02 21.26 3.37
CA GLY A 4 3.18 20.03 4.17
C GLY A 4 2.37 18.91 3.53
N GLY A 5 2.41 18.83 2.20
CA GLY A 5 1.66 17.93 1.38
C GLY A 5 2.29 16.55 1.40
N MET A 6 1.43 15.55 1.37
CA MET A 6 1.85 14.19 1.06
C MET A 6 2.23 14.12 -0.42
N LYS A 7 3.42 13.61 -0.70
CA LYS A 7 3.91 13.36 -2.05
C LYS A 7 3.27 12.10 -2.62
N GLU A 8 3.35 11.01 -1.85
CA GLU A 8 2.85 9.70 -2.23
C GLU A 8 2.72 8.77 -1.03
N TYR A 9 1.96 7.70 -1.20
CA TYR A 9 1.87 6.57 -0.31
C TYR A 9 2.54 5.37 -0.99
N GLN A 10 3.50 4.74 -0.34
CA GLN A 10 4.09 3.50 -0.86
C GLN A 10 3.33 2.32 -0.26
N VAL A 11 2.89 1.41 -1.13
CA VAL A 11 2.12 0.22 -0.76
C VAL A 11 3.04 -0.98 -0.81
N PHE A 12 3.08 -1.71 0.30
CA PHE A 12 3.87 -2.91 0.49
C PHE A 12 2.93 -4.11 0.61
N ARG A 13 3.20 -5.17 -0.15
CA ARG A 13 2.53 -6.46 -0.07
C ARG A 13 3.54 -7.51 0.36
N ASN A 14 3.27 -8.22 1.44
CA ASN A 14 4.19 -9.20 2.06
C ASN A 14 5.59 -8.62 2.28
N GLY A 15 5.67 -7.35 2.70
CA GLY A 15 6.94 -6.64 2.94
C GLY A 15 7.66 -6.13 1.68
N LYS A 16 7.16 -6.42 0.47
CA LYS A 16 7.71 -5.92 -0.79
C LYS A 16 6.88 -4.77 -1.31
N GLN A 17 7.52 -3.65 -1.70
CA GLN A 17 6.81 -2.56 -2.36
C GLN A 17 6.20 -3.06 -3.68
N VAL A 18 4.89 -2.94 -3.81
CA VAL A 18 4.12 -3.34 -5.01
C VAL A 18 3.70 -2.14 -5.84
N GLY A 19 3.66 -0.95 -5.24
CA GLY A 19 3.33 0.28 -5.95
C GLY A 19 3.39 1.50 -5.07
N THR A 20 3.09 2.64 -5.67
CA THR A 20 2.86 3.89 -4.97
C THR A 20 1.54 4.50 -5.44
N SER A 21 0.89 5.27 -4.58
CA SER A 21 -0.35 5.98 -4.87
C SER A 21 -0.26 7.40 -4.33
N SER A 22 -0.69 8.39 -5.10
CA SER A 22 -0.80 9.77 -4.60
C SER A 22 -2.00 9.96 -3.66
N THR A 23 -2.86 8.94 -3.52
CA THR A 23 -4.07 8.98 -2.69
C THR A 23 -4.09 7.80 -1.71
N ALA A 24 -4.97 7.86 -0.71
CA ALA A 24 -5.19 6.77 0.25
C ALA A 24 -5.96 5.57 -0.37
N SER A 25 -5.92 5.41 -1.69
CA SER A 25 -6.56 4.32 -2.42
C SER A 25 -5.56 3.73 -3.41
N TYR A 26 -5.41 2.41 -3.39
CA TYR A 26 -4.56 1.68 -4.31
C TYR A 26 -5.29 0.43 -4.77
N LYS A 27 -5.29 0.20 -6.08
CA LYS A 27 -5.90 -0.98 -6.69
C LYS A 27 -4.81 -1.99 -7.02
N ASP A 28 -4.68 -3.02 -6.20
CA ASP A 28 -3.82 -4.17 -6.54
C ASP A 28 -4.56 -5.10 -7.52
N THR A 29 -3.87 -5.55 -8.56
CA THR A 29 -4.43 -6.41 -9.63
C THR A 29 -3.44 -7.50 -10.01
N GLY A 30 -3.93 -8.58 -10.65
CA GLY A 30 -3.09 -9.75 -10.94
C GLY A 30 -2.75 -10.58 -9.69
N LEU A 31 -3.57 -10.50 -8.65
CA LEU A 31 -3.44 -11.31 -7.45
C LEU A 31 -3.91 -12.73 -7.71
N THR A 32 -3.14 -13.70 -7.21
CA THR A 32 -3.59 -15.09 -7.13
C THR A 32 -4.73 -15.19 -6.11
N GLY A 33 -5.81 -15.88 -6.47
CA GLY A 33 -6.93 -16.19 -5.58
C GLY A 33 -6.53 -17.13 -4.44
N ASP A 34 -7.36 -17.20 -3.40
CA ASP A 34 -7.14 -17.99 -2.19
C ASP A 34 -5.79 -17.73 -1.47
N THR A 35 -5.16 -16.58 -1.73
CA THR A 35 -3.84 -16.25 -1.19
C THR A 35 -3.96 -15.16 -0.13
N THR A 36 -3.29 -15.36 1.00
CA THR A 36 -3.22 -14.34 2.05
C THR A 36 -2.10 -13.36 1.73
N TYR A 37 -2.44 -12.08 1.71
CA TYR A 37 -1.50 -10.99 1.49
C TYR A 37 -1.54 -10.02 2.67
N SER A 38 -0.36 -9.66 3.16
CA SER A 38 -0.20 -8.61 4.17
C SER A 38 0.10 -7.28 3.49
N TYR A 39 -0.79 -6.31 3.63
CA TYR A 39 -0.63 -4.97 3.11
C TYR A 39 -0.19 -4.00 4.19
N GLN A 40 0.82 -3.20 3.89
CA GLN A 40 1.27 -2.10 4.73
C GLN A 40 1.46 -0.88 3.85
N VAL A 41 1.25 0.31 4.41
CA VAL A 41 1.46 1.56 3.69
C VAL A 41 2.35 2.50 4.49
N ILE A 42 3.17 3.29 3.81
CA ILE A 42 3.85 4.46 4.39
C ILE A 42 3.49 5.70 3.61
N ALA A 43 3.31 6.82 4.31
CA ALA A 43 3.17 8.12 3.68
C ALA A 43 4.56 8.74 3.49
N VAL A 44 4.83 9.25 2.31
CA VAL A 44 6.04 10.01 1.97
C VAL A 44 5.63 11.45 1.76
N GLY A 45 6.18 12.35 2.57
CA GLY A 45 5.96 13.80 2.45
C GLY A 45 6.80 14.41 1.32
N ASN A 46 6.43 15.61 0.88
CA ASN A 46 7.18 16.36 -0.12
C ASN A 46 8.63 16.68 0.30
N ASN A 47 8.90 16.63 1.60
CA ASN A 47 10.22 16.82 2.21
C ASN A 47 11.12 15.57 2.12
N GLY A 48 10.66 14.49 1.48
CA GLY A 48 11.38 13.20 1.41
C GLY A 48 11.32 12.36 2.69
N LEU A 49 10.61 12.84 3.72
CA LEU A 49 10.39 12.10 4.96
C LEU A 49 9.28 11.08 4.79
N SER A 50 9.55 9.83 5.14
CA SER A 50 8.56 8.76 5.22
C SER A 50 8.05 8.56 6.65
N SER A 51 6.75 8.27 6.77
CA SER A 51 6.14 7.85 8.03
C SER A 51 6.46 6.39 8.33
N THR A 52 6.15 5.97 9.55
CA THR A 52 6.25 4.56 9.96
C THR A 52 5.24 3.70 9.18
N LEU A 53 5.54 2.40 9.03
CA LEU A 53 4.60 1.43 8.43
C LEU A 53 3.27 1.44 9.18
N SER A 54 2.18 1.44 8.41
CA SER A 54 0.85 1.22 8.95
C SER A 54 0.75 -0.16 9.60
N ALA A 55 -0.30 -0.35 10.41
CA ALA A 55 -0.69 -1.70 10.84
C ALA A 55 -0.81 -2.63 9.62
N GLY A 56 -0.25 -3.84 9.74
CA GLY A 56 -0.30 -4.85 8.69
C GLY A 56 -1.73 -5.34 8.49
N LEU A 57 -2.32 -5.00 7.36
CA LEU A 57 -3.65 -5.46 6.99
C LEU A 57 -3.53 -6.81 6.27
N SER A 58 -3.93 -7.87 6.94
CA SER A 58 -3.99 -9.20 6.32
C SER A 58 -5.31 -9.37 5.59
N VAL A 59 -5.26 -9.51 4.27
CA VAL A 59 -6.44 -9.83 3.45
C VAL A 59 -6.22 -11.14 2.71
N LYS A 60 -7.24 -11.99 2.70
CA LYS A 60 -7.26 -13.18 1.86
C LYS A 60 -8.05 -12.87 0.61
N THR A 61 -7.45 -13.03 -0.57
CA THR A 61 -8.18 -12.92 -1.82
C THR A 61 -9.22 -14.03 -1.89
N ALA A 62 -10.41 -13.70 -2.41
CA ALA A 62 -11.40 -14.73 -2.72
C ALA A 62 -10.77 -15.73 -3.70
N ALA A 63 -11.17 -17.00 -3.61
CA ALA A 63 -10.83 -17.96 -4.65
C ALA A 63 -11.28 -17.39 -6.00
N SER A 64 -10.42 -17.47 -7.02
CA SER A 64 -10.84 -17.19 -8.39
C SER A 64 -11.92 -18.21 -8.71
N GLY A 65 -13.18 -17.80 -8.61
CA GLY A 65 -14.34 -18.67 -8.78
C GLY A 65 -14.27 -19.37 -10.13
N SER A 66 -14.56 -20.67 -10.09
CA SER A 66 -14.54 -21.62 -11.20
C SER A 66 -15.48 -21.25 -12.34
#